data_AF-A0A2N7RXK2-F1
#
_entry.id   AF-A0A2N7RXK2-F1
#
_cell.length_a   1.000
_cell.length_b   1.000
_cell.length_c   1.000
_cell.angle_alpha   90.00
_cell.angle_beta   90.00
_cell.angle_gamma   90.00
#
_symmetry.space_group_name_H-M   'P 1'
#
loop_
_entity.id
_entity.type
_entity.pdbx_description
1 polymer ?
#
loop_
_entity_poly.entity_id
_entity_poly.type
_entity_poly.pdbx_seq_one_letter_code
_entity_poly.pdbx_strand_id
1 'polypeptide(L)'
;MSPDTTVAGAFALRTAAGTTYDATVELLSSSATETTPGDSANLTYGIFIVDNMAACTEDAIPAAGNEVIANGTAFGSVSGATVINLAKGASTTETGAPVTLCFQVHAGAGLDEGQVNNATWQFEAASVE
;
A
#
# COMPACT_ATOMS: atom_id res chain seq x y z
N MET A 1 -2.96 9.87 15.30
CA MET A 1 -1.85 10.51 14.56
C MET A 1 -1.87 11.98 14.92
N SER A 2 -0.72 12.61 15.06
CA SER A 2 -0.61 14.05 15.32
C SER A 2 -0.24 14.80 14.04
N PRO A 3 -0.41 16.12 13.96
CA PRO A 3 0.07 16.92 12.84
C PRO A 3 1.56 16.66 12.56
N ASP A 4 1.93 16.68 11.28
CA ASP A 4 3.29 16.46 10.78
C ASP A 4 3.92 15.10 11.13
N THR A 5 3.11 14.12 11.52
CA THR A 5 3.56 12.73 11.79
C THR A 5 3.21 11.79 10.65
N THR A 6 3.98 10.72 10.53
CA THR A 6 3.73 9.62 9.60
C THR A 6 3.41 8.37 10.39
N VAL A 7 2.50 7.55 9.91
CA VAL A 7 2.30 6.18 10.39
C VAL A 7 2.54 5.20 9.25
N ALA A 8 3.05 4.01 9.57
CA ALA A 8 3.35 2.98 8.59
C ALA A 8 2.71 1.64 8.96
N GLY A 9 2.27 0.88 7.95
CA GLY A 9 1.69 -0.45 8.09
C GLY A 9 2.11 -1.39 6.98
N ALA A 10 2.54 -2.60 7.35
CA ALA A 10 2.99 -3.61 6.40
C ALA A 10 1.87 -4.59 6.00
N PHE A 11 1.87 -5.02 4.74
CA PHE A 11 0.98 -6.06 4.23
C PHE A 11 1.70 -6.95 3.22
N ALA A 12 1.70 -8.26 3.43
CA ALA A 12 2.38 -9.21 2.54
C ALA A 12 1.38 -9.98 1.66
N LEU A 13 1.70 -10.06 0.37
CA LEU A 13 0.94 -10.77 -0.66
C LEU A 13 1.79 -11.87 -1.28
N ARG A 14 1.17 -13.00 -1.62
CA ARG A 14 1.81 -14.09 -2.39
C ARG A 14 0.78 -14.95 -3.12
N THR A 15 1.21 -15.61 -4.18
CA THR A 15 0.42 -16.69 -4.80
C THR A 15 0.36 -17.92 -3.87
N ALA A 16 -0.76 -18.64 -3.94
CA ALA A 16 -0.96 -19.86 -3.15
C ALA A 16 -0.23 -21.06 -3.79
N ALA A 17 -0.08 -22.14 -3.02
CA ALA A 17 0.38 -23.41 -3.58
C ALA A 17 -0.62 -23.92 -4.62
N GLY A 18 -0.12 -24.44 -5.73
CA GLY A 18 -0.95 -24.94 -6.84
C GLY A 18 -1.31 -23.88 -7.89
N THR A 19 -0.96 -22.61 -7.69
CA THR A 19 -1.07 -21.60 -8.74
C THR A 19 -0.12 -21.93 -9.90
N THR A 20 -0.65 -22.03 -11.12
CA THR A 20 0.10 -22.43 -12.33
C THR A 20 0.67 -21.26 -13.10
N TYR A 21 0.15 -20.06 -12.87
CA TYR A 21 0.49 -18.82 -13.56
C TYR A 21 0.96 -17.75 -12.58
N ASP A 22 1.77 -16.81 -13.05
CA ASP A 22 2.06 -15.62 -12.26
C ASP A 22 0.77 -14.80 -12.09
N ALA A 23 0.79 -13.81 -11.20
CA ALA A 23 -0.31 -12.88 -11.01
C ALA A 23 0.18 -11.44 -11.00
N THR A 24 -0.69 -10.55 -11.43
CA THR A 24 -0.52 -9.10 -11.30
C THR A 24 -1.51 -8.58 -10.27
N VAL A 25 -1.12 -7.55 -9.52
CA VAL A 25 -1.98 -6.86 -8.57
C VAL A 25 -1.95 -5.36 -8.86
N GLU A 26 -3.13 -4.78 -9.03
CA GLU A 26 -3.32 -3.38 -9.35
C GLU A 26 -4.08 -2.66 -8.23
N LEU A 27 -3.66 -1.42 -7.93
CA LEU A 27 -4.40 -0.55 -7.03
C LEU A 27 -5.48 0.19 -7.83
N LEU A 28 -6.74 -0.15 -7.61
CA LEU A 28 -7.86 0.41 -8.36
C LEU A 28 -8.40 1.70 -7.76
N SER A 29 -8.44 1.78 -6.43
CA SER A 29 -9.00 2.93 -5.74
C SER A 29 -8.42 3.10 -4.34
N SER A 30 -8.46 4.34 -3.85
CA SER A 30 -8.18 4.70 -2.47
C SER A 30 -9.27 5.65 -1.98
N SER A 31 -9.63 5.55 -0.71
CA SER A 31 -10.61 6.44 -0.09
C SER A 31 -10.28 6.65 1.37
N ALA A 32 -10.57 7.84 1.89
CA ALA A 32 -10.59 8.12 3.32
C ALA A 32 -12.00 8.58 3.69
N THR A 33 -12.55 8.03 4.76
CA THR A 33 -13.81 8.50 5.36
C THR A 33 -13.53 9.08 6.73
N GLU A 34 -14.22 10.17 7.06
CA GLU A 34 -13.97 10.98 8.23
C GLU A 34 -15.27 11.23 9.00
N THR A 35 -15.17 11.30 10.34
CA THR A 35 -16.32 11.67 11.18
C THR A 35 -16.62 13.16 11.12
N THR A 36 -15.57 13.99 10.98
CA THR A 36 -15.66 15.45 10.85
C THR A 36 -15.08 15.85 9.51
N PRO A 37 -15.81 16.62 8.68
CA PRO A 37 -15.32 17.01 7.37
C PRO A 37 -14.03 17.84 7.41
N GLY A 38 -13.05 17.52 6.57
CA GLY A 38 -11.86 18.34 6.32
C GLY A 38 -10.52 17.73 6.73
N ASP A 39 -10.50 16.67 7.53
CA ASP A 39 -9.27 16.03 8.00
C ASP A 39 -8.59 15.18 6.92
N SER A 40 -9.38 14.42 6.17
CA SER A 40 -8.92 13.55 5.10
C SER A 40 -8.18 14.33 4.00
N ALA A 41 -8.48 15.62 3.83
CA ALA A 41 -7.76 16.52 2.93
C ALA A 41 -6.33 16.85 3.43
N ASN A 42 -6.09 16.71 4.73
CA ASN A 42 -4.77 16.82 5.36
C ASN A 42 -4.02 15.49 5.41
N LEU A 43 -4.57 14.41 4.84
CA LEU A 43 -3.94 13.10 4.79
C LEU A 43 -3.43 12.80 3.39
N THR A 44 -2.18 12.36 3.31
CA THR A 44 -1.61 11.82 2.08
C THR A 44 -1.02 10.45 2.35
N TYR A 45 -0.79 9.66 1.31
CA TYR A 45 -0.23 8.33 1.44
C TYR A 45 0.80 8.03 0.34
N GLY A 46 1.58 6.98 0.60
CA GLY A 46 2.39 6.29 -0.40
C GLY A 46 2.42 4.80 -0.10
N ILE A 47 2.73 4.01 -1.13
CA ILE A 47 2.80 2.55 -1.05
C ILE A 47 4.02 2.11 -1.82
N PHE A 48 4.84 1.27 -1.20
CA PHE A 48 6.04 0.75 -1.85
C PHE A 48 6.43 -0.62 -1.30
N ILE A 49 7.27 -1.32 -2.06
CA ILE A 49 7.75 -2.66 -1.72
C ILE A 49 8.97 -2.55 -0.80
N VAL A 50 8.95 -3.31 0.28
CA VAL A 50 10.05 -3.45 1.25
C VAL A 50 10.50 -4.92 1.37
N ASP A 51 11.72 -5.14 1.86
CA ASP A 51 12.32 -6.47 1.94
C ASP A 51 11.51 -7.44 2.83
N ASN A 52 10.93 -6.93 3.91
CA ASN A 52 10.14 -7.71 4.87
C ASN A 52 9.26 -6.79 5.73
N MET A 53 8.36 -7.40 6.52
CA MET A 53 7.41 -6.69 7.37
C MET A 53 8.06 -5.69 8.35
N ALA A 54 9.25 -6.00 8.87
CA ALA A 54 9.95 -5.13 9.83
C ALA A 54 10.64 -3.93 9.16
N ALA A 55 10.84 -3.96 7.84
CA ALA A 55 11.39 -2.85 7.08
C ALA A 55 10.34 -1.76 6.78
N CYS A 56 9.05 -2.01 7.05
CA CYS A 56 8.03 -0.99 6.94
C CYS A 56 7.98 -0.13 8.21
N THR A 57 8.58 1.05 8.13
CA THR A 57 8.64 2.04 9.22
C THR A 57 8.17 3.41 8.72
N GLU A 58 7.94 4.32 9.65
CA GLU A 58 7.50 5.70 9.37
C GLU A 58 8.54 6.49 8.54
N ASP A 59 9.83 6.13 8.67
CA ASP A 59 10.95 6.74 7.96
C ASP A 59 11.46 5.89 6.78
N ALA A 60 10.77 4.79 6.44
CA ALA A 60 11.20 3.92 5.36
C ALA A 60 11.18 4.67 4.02
N ILE A 61 12.23 4.46 3.22
CA ILE A 61 12.39 5.05 1.89
C ILE A 61 12.41 3.90 0.88
N PRO A 62 11.57 3.95 -0.17
CA PRO A 62 11.60 2.92 -1.20
C PRO A 62 12.93 2.90 -1.94
N ALA A 63 13.43 1.70 -2.21
CA ALA A 63 14.48 1.54 -3.21
C ALA A 63 13.94 1.95 -4.60
N ALA A 64 14.82 2.45 -5.46
CA ALA A 64 14.44 2.83 -6.82
C ALA A 64 13.74 1.68 -7.55
N GLY A 65 12.55 1.92 -8.08
CA GLY A 65 11.71 0.92 -8.76
C GLY A 65 10.76 0.12 -7.85
N ASN A 66 10.80 0.32 -6.54
CA ASN A 66 9.87 -0.33 -5.60
C ASN A 66 8.64 0.53 -5.25
N GLU A 67 8.54 1.73 -5.81
CA GLU A 67 7.37 2.60 -5.64
C GLU A 67 6.15 2.01 -6.36
N VAL A 68 5.13 1.67 -5.58
CA VAL A 68 3.81 1.28 -6.11
C VAL A 68 3.00 2.53 -6.34
N ILE A 69 3.01 3.47 -5.39
CA ILE A 69 2.45 4.81 -5.57
C ILE A 69 3.30 5.81 -4.82
N ALA A 70 3.52 6.97 -5.43
CA ALA A 70 4.39 7.99 -4.88
C ALA A 70 3.87 8.49 -3.52
N ASN A 71 4.80 8.73 -2.59
CA ASN A 71 4.51 9.41 -1.34
C ASN A 71 3.91 10.81 -1.61
N GLY A 72 2.96 11.21 -0.77
CA GLY A 72 2.23 12.49 -0.93
C GLY A 72 0.98 12.39 -1.81
N THR A 73 0.56 11.19 -2.20
CA THR A 73 -0.69 11.01 -2.97
C THR A 73 -1.91 11.28 -2.09
N ALA A 74 -2.85 12.08 -2.57
CA ALA A 74 -4.11 12.34 -1.87
C ALA A 74 -5.08 11.14 -1.98
N PHE A 75 -5.87 10.88 -0.93
CA PHE A 75 -6.93 9.88 -0.98
C PHE A 75 -8.00 10.23 -2.01
N GLY A 76 -8.54 9.23 -2.70
CA GLY A 76 -9.44 9.42 -3.85
C GLY A 76 -8.71 9.55 -5.19
N SER A 77 -7.38 9.56 -5.19
CA SER A 77 -6.53 9.53 -6.39
C SER A 77 -5.61 8.30 -6.36
N VAL A 78 -5.53 7.59 -7.49
CA VAL A 78 -4.60 6.45 -7.68
C VAL A 78 -3.75 6.61 -8.94
N SER A 79 -3.58 7.84 -9.42
CA SER A 79 -2.83 8.12 -10.65
C SER A 79 -1.38 7.66 -10.53
N GLY A 80 -0.90 6.93 -11.54
CA GLY A 80 0.49 6.50 -11.63
C GLY A 80 0.85 5.29 -10.75
N ALA A 81 -0.14 4.51 -10.32
CA ALA A 81 0.12 3.28 -9.59
C ALA A 81 0.84 2.24 -10.48
N THR A 82 1.95 1.69 -9.98
CA THR A 82 2.71 0.61 -10.63
C THR A 82 2.05 -0.73 -10.35
N VAL A 83 2.00 -1.60 -11.36
CA VAL A 83 1.53 -2.98 -11.21
C VAL A 83 2.50 -3.79 -10.35
N ILE A 84 1.98 -4.52 -9.38
CA ILE A 84 2.76 -5.43 -8.54
C ILE A 84 2.74 -6.82 -9.17
N ASN A 85 3.91 -7.42 -9.35
CA ASN A 85 4.03 -8.78 -9.90
C ASN A 85 4.21 -9.80 -8.77
N LEU A 86 3.42 -10.88 -8.81
CA LEU A 86 3.52 -12.01 -7.90
C LEU A 86 3.90 -13.26 -8.70
N ALA A 87 5.10 -13.80 -8.47
CA ALA A 87 5.52 -15.04 -9.09
C ALA A 87 4.75 -16.24 -8.51
N LYS A 88 4.48 -17.24 -9.34
CA LYS A 88 4.01 -18.55 -8.90
C LYS A 88 5.09 -19.32 -8.13
N GLY A 89 4.68 -20.39 -7.45
CA GLY A 89 5.62 -21.34 -6.84
C GLY A 89 6.49 -22.07 -7.88
N ALA A 90 7.67 -22.51 -7.46
CA ALA A 90 8.56 -23.31 -8.31
C ALA A 90 7.96 -24.68 -8.65
N SER A 91 7.11 -25.22 -7.77
CA SER A 91 6.32 -26.43 -7.96
C SER A 91 4.86 -26.23 -7.54
N THR A 92 4.00 -27.20 -7.86
CA THR A 92 2.57 -27.18 -7.50
C THR A 92 2.31 -27.29 -5.99
N THR A 93 3.33 -27.62 -5.19
CA THR A 93 3.23 -27.72 -3.73
C THR A 93 3.81 -26.50 -3.01
N GLU A 94 4.45 -25.58 -3.73
CA GLU A 94 5.10 -24.40 -3.17
C GLU A 94 4.27 -23.14 -3.43
N THR A 95 4.26 -22.22 -2.48
CA THR A 95 3.73 -20.86 -2.66
C THR A 95 4.74 -20.00 -3.41
N GLY A 96 4.28 -18.91 -4.02
CA GLY A 96 5.18 -17.86 -4.50
C GLY A 96 5.96 -17.18 -3.38
N ALA A 97 7.03 -16.48 -3.76
CA ALA A 97 7.75 -15.59 -2.85
C ALA A 97 6.83 -14.41 -2.44
N PRO A 98 6.84 -14.00 -1.16
CA PRO A 98 6.02 -12.89 -0.72
C PRO A 98 6.56 -11.55 -1.24
N VAL A 99 5.64 -10.69 -1.66
CA VAL A 99 5.88 -9.26 -1.88
C VAL A 99 5.30 -8.51 -0.67
N THR A 100 6.14 -7.76 0.03
CA THR A 100 5.72 -6.99 1.21
C THR A 100 5.51 -5.53 0.81
N LEU A 101 4.28 -5.05 0.93
CA LEU A 101 3.91 -3.66 0.76
C LEU A 101 4.04 -2.92 2.09
N CYS A 102 4.58 -1.72 2.05
CA CYS A 102 4.54 -0.75 3.13
C CYS A 102 3.62 0.40 2.74
N PHE A 103 2.60 0.62 3.56
CA PHE A 103 1.67 1.74 3.45
C PHE A 103 2.16 2.81 4.41
N GLN A 104 2.50 3.99 3.89
CA GLN A 104 2.78 5.16 4.71
C GLN A 104 1.65 6.16 4.56
N VAL A 105 1.17 6.70 5.67
CA VAL A 105 0.18 7.78 5.71
C VAL A 105 0.79 8.95 6.46
N HIS A 106 0.75 10.13 5.86
CA HIS A 106 1.33 11.36 6.40
C HIS A 106 0.22 12.35 6.77
N ALA A 107 0.28 12.88 7.99
CA ALA A 107 -0.53 13.99 8.47
C ALA A 107 0.12 15.32 8.09
N GLY A 108 -0.61 16.17 7.38
CA GLY A 108 -0.24 17.58 7.26
C GLY A 108 -0.49 18.36 8.55
N ALA A 109 0.12 19.55 8.64
CA ALA A 109 -0.02 20.48 9.76
C ALA A 109 -1.46 20.92 10.07
N GLY A 110 -2.39 20.78 9.11
CA GLY A 110 -3.80 21.15 9.26
C GLY A 110 -4.70 20.05 9.83
N LEU A 111 -4.15 18.91 10.25
CA LEU A 111 -4.91 17.81 10.83
C LEU A 111 -5.49 18.19 12.20
N ASP A 112 -6.80 18.00 12.40
CA ASP A 112 -7.41 18.18 13.72
C ASP A 112 -7.18 16.94 14.61
N GLU A 113 -6.68 17.16 15.82
CA GLU A 113 -6.42 16.07 16.76
C GLU A 113 -7.72 15.52 17.37
N GLY A 114 -7.71 14.22 17.72
CA GLY A 114 -8.83 13.53 18.37
C GLY A 114 -9.91 13.03 17.41
N GLN A 115 -9.71 13.16 16.11
CA GLN A 115 -10.63 12.69 15.07
C GLN A 115 -10.33 11.26 14.62
N VAL A 116 -11.34 10.62 14.03
CA VAL A 116 -11.23 9.26 13.49
C VAL A 116 -11.40 9.30 11.98
N ASN A 117 -10.36 8.84 11.29
CA ASN A 117 -10.32 8.69 9.84
C ASN A 117 -10.11 7.21 9.49
N ASN A 118 -10.87 6.70 8.52
CA ASN A 118 -10.73 5.34 8.01
C ASN A 118 -10.28 5.38 6.55
N ALA A 119 -9.04 4.98 6.31
CA ALA A 119 -8.49 4.80 4.98
C ALA A 119 -8.79 3.39 4.43
N THR A 120 -9.08 3.29 3.15
CA THR A 120 -9.32 2.02 2.45
C THR A 120 -8.63 2.06 1.09
N TRP A 121 -7.98 0.96 0.73
CA TRP A 121 -7.35 0.74 -0.57
C TRP A 121 -7.94 -0.52 -1.20
N GLN A 122 -8.32 -0.44 -2.46
CA GLN A 122 -8.84 -1.58 -3.22
C GLN A 122 -7.77 -2.08 -4.19
N PHE A 123 -7.40 -3.34 -4.01
CA PHE A 123 -6.51 -4.05 -4.92
C PHE A 123 -7.28 -5.12 -5.69
N GLU A 124 -6.98 -5.26 -6.98
CA GLU A 124 -7.45 -6.38 -7.80
C GLU A 124 -6.25 -7.24 -8.22
N ALA A 125 -6.40 -8.56 -8.09
CA ALA A 125 -5.38 -9.53 -8.47
C ALA A 125 -5.89 -10.41 -9.61
N ALA A 126 -5.11 -10.51 -10.68
CA ALA A 126 -5.42 -11.32 -11.86
C ALA A 126 -4.25 -12.23 -12.23
N SER A 127 -4.54 -13.50 -12.54
CA SER A 127 -3.55 -14.40 -13.12
C SER A 127 -3.17 -13.96 -14.54
N VAL A 128 -1.90 -14.13 -14.90
CA VAL A 128 -1.37 -13.85 -16.24
C VAL A 128 -0.98 -15.15 -16.94
N GLU A 129 -1.79 -15.55 -17.93
CA GLU A 129 -1.60 -16.77 -18.74
C GLU A 129 -0.60 -16.60 -19.89
#